data_AF-A0A8S3JD21-F1
#
_entry.id   AF-A0A8S3JD21-F1
#
_cell.length_a   1.000
_cell.length_b   1.000
_cell.length_c   1.000
_cell.angle_alpha   90.00
_cell.angle_beta   90.00
_cell.angle_gamma   90.00
#
_symmetry.space_group_name_H-M   'P 1'
#
loop_
_entity.id
_entity.type
_entity.pdbx_description
1 polymer ?
#
loop_
_entity_poly.entity_id
_entity_poly.type
_entity_poly.pdbx_seq_one_letter_code
_entity_poly.pdbx_strand_id
1 'polypeptide(L)'
;YNLSKFPCNLKRLQSSYEKLIEICITTPDDDDDDKWLAKLHACKWLKYVSKALHGAATLAKLLNFKNIELVGSDTDNSCLMSSLIQILLRPKCRTIKGFCELIVREWVIRGHKFLERFGQVLIDGSGNPGQESPVFLLFLDCVHQLIVQNPFLFEFTDYLLLEFYRNACYCYQHTFVFNDVLERLQMINNYPK
;
A
#
# COMPACT_ATOMS: atom_id res chain seq x y z
N TYR A 1 17.88 4.83 -8.62
CA TYR A 1 18.05 4.92 -7.15
C TYR A 1 17.92 3.51 -6.61
N ASN A 2 18.88 3.06 -5.79
CA ASN A 2 18.90 1.69 -5.33
C ASN A 2 17.85 1.50 -4.23
N LEU A 3 16.76 0.81 -4.57
CA LEU A 3 15.66 0.51 -3.64
C LEU A 3 16.12 -0.33 -2.44
N SER A 4 17.26 -1.02 -2.50
CA SER A 4 17.82 -1.72 -1.32
C SER A 4 18.15 -0.78 -0.15
N LYS A 5 18.22 0.54 -0.38
CA LYS A 5 18.45 1.56 0.65
C LYS A 5 17.17 2.17 1.25
N PHE A 6 15.97 1.77 0.81
CA PHE A 6 14.67 2.34 1.25
C PHE A 6 13.61 1.22 1.47
N PRO A 7 12.74 1.24 2.52
CA PRO A 7 13.03 0.45 3.71
C PRO A 7 11.76 -0.20 4.27
N CYS A 8 11.16 -1.15 3.56
CA CYS A 8 10.10 -1.96 4.15
C CYS A 8 10.44 -3.43 4.03
N ASN A 9 11.12 -3.94 5.04
CA ASN A 9 11.20 -5.38 5.24
C ASN A 9 9.78 -5.86 5.56
N LEU A 10 9.20 -6.64 4.65
CA LEU A 10 7.80 -7.07 4.69
C LEU A 10 7.43 -7.70 6.04
N LYS A 11 8.27 -8.60 6.55
CA LYS A 11 8.04 -9.25 7.85
C LYS A 11 8.00 -8.26 9.01
N ARG A 12 8.91 -7.29 9.03
CA ARG A 12 8.90 -6.24 10.07
C ARG A 12 7.70 -5.30 9.93
N LEU A 13 7.22 -5.05 8.72
CA LEU A 13 6.00 -4.27 8.49
C LEU A 13 4.78 -5.04 9.00
N GLN A 14 4.68 -6.34 8.69
CA GLN A 14 3.64 -7.23 9.21
C GLN A 14 3.60 -7.21 10.74
N SER A 15 4.73 -7.44 11.42
CA SER A 15 4.78 -7.37 12.89
C SER A 15 4.49 -5.99 13.47
N SER A 16 4.71 -4.92 12.70
CA SER A 16 4.35 -3.55 13.11
C SER A 16 2.83 -3.36 13.08
N TYR A 17 2.19 -3.90 12.06
CA TYR A 17 0.75 -3.84 11.85
C TYR A 17 -0.03 -4.71 12.83
N GLU A 18 0.42 -5.93 13.12
CA GLU A 18 -0.21 -6.80 14.14
C GLU A 18 -0.29 -6.08 15.50
N LYS A 19 0.78 -5.41 15.91
CA LYS A 19 0.81 -4.58 17.12
C LYS A 19 -0.12 -3.38 17.05
N LEU A 20 -0.24 -2.74 15.88
CA LEU A 20 -1.16 -1.64 15.70
C LEU A 20 -2.61 -2.11 15.87
N ILE A 21 -2.98 -3.24 15.27
CA ILE A 21 -4.30 -3.83 15.41
C ILE A 21 -4.59 -4.17 16.87
N GLU A 22 -3.64 -4.77 17.58
CA GLU A 22 -3.76 -5.06 19.01
C GLU A 22 -4.08 -3.80 19.83
N ILE A 23 -3.41 -2.68 19.52
CA ILE A 23 -3.67 -1.39 20.16
C ILE A 23 -5.08 -0.87 19.83
N CYS A 24 -5.55 -1.03 18.59
CA CYS A 24 -6.87 -0.56 18.16
C CYS A 24 -8.05 -1.37 18.73
N ILE A 25 -7.84 -2.64 19.06
CA ILE A 25 -8.88 -3.50 19.65
C ILE A 25 -8.89 -3.50 21.18
N THR A 26 -7.79 -3.04 21.80
CA THR A 26 -7.71 -2.92 23.27
C THR A 26 -8.57 -1.74 23.73
N THR A 27 -9.41 -1.97 24.74
CA THR A 27 -10.34 -0.97 25.27
C THR A 27 -9.62 0.18 25.99
N PRO A 28 -10.06 1.45 25.82
CA PRO A 28 -9.46 2.61 26.49
C PRO A 28 -9.50 2.52 28.03
N ASP A 29 -10.42 1.74 28.60
CA ASP A 29 -10.57 1.60 30.05
C ASP A 29 -9.34 0.95 30.74
N ASP A 30 -8.45 0.31 29.97
CA ASP A 30 -7.24 -0.38 30.47
C ASP A 30 -5.96 0.48 30.45
N ASP A 31 -5.97 1.62 29.75
CA ASP A 31 -4.79 2.46 29.52
C ASP A 31 -5.12 3.96 29.63
N ASP A 32 -4.35 4.70 30.42
CA ASP A 32 -4.28 6.16 30.30
C ASP A 32 -3.60 6.58 28.98
N ASP A 33 -3.86 7.80 28.52
CA ASP A 33 -3.45 8.34 27.20
C ASP A 33 -1.95 8.16 26.95
N ASP A 34 -1.11 8.40 27.96
CA ASP A 34 0.36 8.26 27.86
C ASP A 34 0.78 6.82 27.56
N LYS A 35 0.10 5.84 28.16
CA LYS A 35 0.40 4.41 27.95
C LYS A 35 -0.04 3.98 26.55
N TRP A 36 -1.18 4.47 26.08
CA TRP A 36 -1.65 4.23 24.71
C TRP A 36 -0.70 4.84 23.67
N LEU A 37 -0.27 6.10 23.86
CA LEU A 37 0.70 6.76 22.99
C LEU A 37 2.06 6.05 22.98
N ALA A 38 2.51 5.55 24.13
CA ALA A 38 3.74 4.75 24.22
C ALA A 38 3.63 3.45 23.41
N LYS A 39 2.50 2.73 23.49
CA LYS A 39 2.23 1.54 22.66
C LYS A 39 2.22 1.89 21.18
N LEU A 40 1.53 2.98 20.78
CA LEU A 40 1.48 3.44 19.40
C LEU A 40 2.89 3.78 18.86
N HIS A 41 3.70 4.47 19.64
CA HIS A 41 5.08 4.74 19.25
C HIS A 41 5.92 3.45 19.15
N ALA A 42 5.73 2.50 20.07
CA ALA A 42 6.43 1.22 20.09
C ALA A 42 6.05 0.28 18.93
N CYS A 43 4.82 0.36 18.40
CA CYS A 43 4.40 -0.43 17.24
C CYS A 43 5.13 -0.02 15.95
N LYS A 44 5.63 1.22 15.87
CA LYS A 44 6.42 1.80 14.75
C LYS A 44 5.66 2.01 13.44
N TRP A 45 4.35 1.82 13.38
CA TRP A 45 3.58 1.99 12.14
C TRP A 45 3.78 3.39 11.52
N LEU A 46 3.60 4.44 12.34
CA LEU A 46 3.82 5.83 11.90
C LEU A 46 5.26 6.12 11.44
N LYS A 47 6.25 5.36 11.94
CA LYS A 47 7.63 5.44 11.47
C LYS A 47 7.77 4.90 10.05
N TYR A 48 7.02 3.86 9.68
CA TYR A 48 6.98 3.36 8.30
C TYR A 48 6.30 4.36 7.36
N VAL A 49 5.16 4.93 7.77
CA VAL A 49 4.45 5.99 7.03
C VAL A 49 5.38 7.18 6.78
N SER A 50 5.99 7.71 7.85
CA SER A 50 6.93 8.83 7.77
C SER A 50 8.11 8.55 6.85
N LYS A 51 8.72 7.36 6.96
CA LYS A 51 9.82 6.96 6.09
C LYS A 51 9.38 6.91 4.62
N ALA A 52 8.27 6.24 4.32
CA ALA A 52 7.78 6.10 2.95
C ALA A 52 7.52 7.46 2.29
N LEU A 53 6.82 8.36 2.99
CA LEU A 53 6.58 9.74 2.53
C LEU A 53 7.88 10.52 2.34
N HIS A 54 8.81 10.45 3.29
CA HIS A 54 10.09 11.13 3.19
C HIS A 54 10.93 10.64 2.00
N GLY A 55 10.92 9.33 1.74
CA GLY A 55 11.57 8.74 0.57
C GLY A 55 10.96 9.21 -0.73
N ALA A 56 9.64 9.13 -0.84
CA ALA A 56 8.92 9.57 -2.02
C ALA A 56 9.19 11.06 -2.29
N ALA A 57 9.14 11.92 -1.28
CA ALA A 57 9.44 13.34 -1.40
C ALA A 57 10.90 13.60 -1.84
N THR A 58 11.85 12.86 -1.27
CA THR A 58 13.27 12.97 -1.65
C THR A 58 13.48 12.56 -3.10
N LEU A 59 12.90 11.45 -3.53
CA LEU A 59 13.00 10.96 -4.90
C LEU A 59 12.29 11.87 -5.89
N ALA A 60 11.11 12.39 -5.54
CA ALA A 60 10.37 13.37 -6.33
C ALA A 60 11.21 14.63 -6.59
N LYS A 61 11.89 15.16 -5.56
CA LYS A 61 12.80 16.30 -5.71
C LYS A 61 13.98 15.99 -6.65
N LEU A 62 14.58 14.81 -6.53
CA LEU A 62 15.71 14.43 -7.37
C LEU A 62 15.32 14.21 -8.84
N LEU A 63 14.09 13.76 -9.10
CA LEU A 63 13.57 13.57 -10.47
C LEU A 63 13.47 14.87 -11.27
N ASN A 64 13.41 16.03 -10.61
CA ASN A 64 13.43 17.33 -11.29
C ASN A 64 14.80 17.63 -11.96
N PHE A 65 15.86 16.96 -11.53
CA PHE A 65 17.23 17.25 -11.98
C PHE A 65 17.86 16.11 -12.78
N LYS A 66 17.36 14.87 -12.63
CA LYS A 66 17.90 13.70 -13.31
C LYS A 66 16.86 12.61 -13.46
N ASN A 67 17.00 11.81 -14.51
CA ASN A 67 16.24 10.57 -14.64
C ASN A 67 16.71 9.58 -13.57
N ILE A 68 15.75 8.99 -12.87
CA ILE A 68 15.99 8.00 -11.82
C ILE A 68 15.17 6.76 -12.14
N GLU A 69 15.86 5.68 -12.45
CA GLU A 69 15.23 4.36 -12.51
C GLU A 69 15.16 3.76 -11.10
N LEU A 70 13.98 3.25 -10.75
CA LEU A 70 13.80 2.41 -9.57
C LEU A 70 14.20 0.98 -9.97
N VAL A 71 15.43 0.59 -9.63
CA VAL A 71 15.98 -0.73 -9.96
C VAL A 71 15.90 -1.61 -8.72
N GLY A 72 15.16 -2.72 -8.81
CA GLY A 72 15.03 -3.73 -7.76
C GLY A 72 14.04 -4.83 -8.14
N SER A 73 14.27 -6.05 -7.65
CA SER A 73 13.35 -7.19 -7.78
C SER A 73 12.16 -7.15 -6.81
N ASP A 74 12.12 -6.13 -5.95
CA ASP A 74 11.08 -5.95 -4.93
C ASP A 74 9.89 -5.21 -5.53
N THR A 75 8.91 -5.97 -6.03
CA THR A 75 7.67 -5.43 -6.58
C THR A 75 6.94 -4.57 -5.55
N ASP A 76 6.87 -4.98 -4.29
CA ASP A 76 6.09 -4.31 -3.25
C ASP A 76 6.60 -2.90 -2.95
N ASN A 77 7.90 -2.77 -2.65
CA ASN A 77 8.52 -1.48 -2.38
C ASN A 77 8.57 -0.60 -3.65
N SER A 78 8.69 -1.22 -4.83
CA SER A 78 8.59 -0.50 -6.11
C SER A 78 7.22 0.13 -6.31
N CYS A 79 6.13 -0.62 -6.08
CA CYS A 79 4.74 -0.12 -6.20
C CYS A 79 4.48 1.03 -5.23
N LEU A 80 4.89 0.87 -3.97
CA LEU A 80 4.75 1.89 -2.92
C LEU A 80 5.45 3.20 -3.32
N MET A 81 6.74 3.12 -3.69
CA MET A 81 7.53 4.31 -4.03
C MET A 81 7.08 4.94 -5.35
N SER A 82 6.87 4.15 -6.40
CA SER A 82 6.44 4.67 -7.70
C SER A 82 5.09 5.39 -7.61
N SER A 83 4.15 4.84 -6.84
CA SER A 83 2.83 5.42 -6.66
C SER A 83 2.87 6.73 -5.88
N LEU A 84 3.57 6.76 -4.75
CA LEU A 84 3.69 7.98 -3.92
C LEU A 84 4.40 9.11 -4.68
N ILE A 85 5.48 8.80 -5.41
CA ILE A 85 6.19 9.79 -6.24
C ILE A 85 5.24 10.38 -7.30
N GLN A 86 4.44 9.54 -7.96
CA GLN A 86 3.50 9.99 -8.97
C GLN A 86 2.39 10.87 -8.39
N ILE A 87 1.87 10.53 -7.20
CA ILE A 87 0.90 11.38 -6.49
C ILE A 87 1.51 12.73 -6.09
N LEU A 88 2.78 12.75 -5.66
CA LEU A 88 3.48 13.99 -5.32
C LEU A 88 3.75 14.89 -6.53
N LEU A 89 4.06 14.32 -7.69
CA LEU A 89 4.47 15.08 -8.88
C LEU A 89 3.34 15.38 -9.86
N ARG A 90 2.29 14.56 -9.92
CA ARG A 90 1.28 14.62 -11.00
C ARG A 90 -0.12 14.94 -10.43
N PRO A 91 -0.67 16.14 -10.69
CA PRO A 91 -2.03 16.49 -10.26
C PRO A 91 -3.09 15.50 -10.76
N LYS A 92 -2.91 14.92 -11.95
CA LYS A 92 -3.80 13.88 -12.50
C LYS A 92 -3.96 12.68 -11.57
N CYS A 93 -2.94 12.31 -10.79
CA CYS A 93 -3.02 11.18 -9.85
C CYS A 93 -3.84 11.50 -8.58
N ARG A 94 -4.30 12.73 -8.42
CA ARG A 94 -5.15 13.18 -7.29
C ARG A 94 -6.62 13.36 -7.68
N THR A 95 -6.96 13.04 -8.92
CA THR A 95 -8.35 12.86 -9.36
C THR A 95 -8.81 11.45 -9.05
N ILE A 96 -10.12 11.22 -8.90
CA ILE A 96 -10.69 9.88 -8.69
C ILE A 96 -10.23 8.95 -9.82
N LYS A 97 -10.44 9.36 -11.07
CA LYS A 97 -10.05 8.59 -12.25
C LYS A 97 -8.55 8.29 -12.28
N GLY A 98 -7.72 9.31 -12.08
CA GLY A 98 -6.28 9.12 -12.19
C GLY A 98 -5.67 8.36 -11.02
N PHE A 99 -6.29 8.38 -9.84
CA PHE A 99 -5.93 7.50 -8.73
C PHE A 99 -6.30 6.04 -9.03
N CYS A 100 -7.50 5.77 -9.56
CA CYS A 100 -7.88 4.43 -10.02
C CYS A 100 -6.90 3.89 -11.08
N GLU A 101 -6.58 4.69 -12.09
CA GLU A 101 -5.61 4.33 -13.13
C GLU A 101 -4.21 4.08 -12.57
N LEU A 102 -3.80 4.85 -11.55
CA LEU A 102 -2.53 4.64 -10.85
C LEU A 102 -2.52 3.30 -10.13
N ILE A 103 -3.59 2.94 -9.39
CA ILE A 103 -3.68 1.66 -8.69
C ILE A 103 -3.63 0.49 -9.66
N VAL A 104 -4.42 0.55 -10.75
CA VAL A 104 -4.42 -0.49 -11.78
C VAL A 104 -3.04 -0.63 -12.40
N ARG A 105 -2.39 0.47 -12.81
CA ARG A 105 -1.07 0.39 -13.44
C ARG A 105 0.02 -0.08 -12.49
N GLU A 106 0.10 0.52 -11.31
CA GLU A 106 1.25 0.35 -10.43
C GLU A 106 1.14 -0.87 -9.52
N TRP A 107 -0.06 -1.30 -9.15
CA TRP A 107 -0.23 -2.41 -8.22
C TRP A 107 -0.75 -3.66 -8.93
N VAL A 108 -1.75 -3.51 -9.79
CA VAL A 108 -2.37 -4.67 -10.46
C VAL A 108 -1.50 -5.15 -11.63
N ILE A 109 -1.22 -4.29 -12.61
CA ILE A 109 -0.48 -4.67 -13.83
C ILE A 109 0.97 -5.05 -13.52
N ARG A 110 1.60 -4.42 -12.52
CA ARG A 110 2.95 -4.76 -12.07
C ARG A 110 3.04 -6.05 -11.25
N GLY A 111 1.91 -6.68 -10.92
CA GLY A 111 1.88 -7.96 -10.21
C GLY A 111 2.18 -7.85 -8.72
N HIS A 112 1.65 -6.84 -8.03
CA HIS A 112 1.61 -6.88 -6.56
C HIS A 112 0.79 -8.10 -6.13
N LYS A 113 1.39 -8.92 -5.27
CA LYS A 113 0.83 -10.22 -4.87
C LYS A 113 -0.27 -10.07 -3.83
N PHE A 114 -1.40 -9.46 -4.20
CA PHE A 114 -2.50 -9.18 -3.27
C PHE A 114 -2.93 -10.41 -2.47
N LEU A 115 -3.07 -11.59 -3.09
CA LEU A 115 -3.52 -12.79 -2.37
C LEU A 115 -2.51 -13.23 -1.30
N GLU A 116 -1.22 -13.30 -1.67
CA GLU A 116 -0.12 -13.66 -0.76
C GLU A 116 0.04 -12.64 0.38
N ARG A 117 -0.11 -11.35 0.08
CA ARG A 117 0.11 -10.25 1.05
C ARG A 117 -1.04 -10.07 2.03
N PHE A 118 -2.26 -10.42 1.64
CA PHE A 118 -3.45 -10.38 2.50
C PHE A 118 -3.70 -11.71 3.25
N GLY A 119 -2.82 -12.71 3.11
CA GLY A 119 -2.97 -14.00 3.80
C GLY A 119 -4.12 -14.84 3.26
N GLN A 120 -4.59 -14.55 2.04
CA GLN A 120 -5.64 -15.33 1.41
C GLN A 120 -5.04 -16.66 0.92
N VAL A 121 -5.59 -17.77 1.41
CA VAL A 121 -5.17 -19.10 0.99
C VAL A 121 -5.67 -19.33 -0.44
N LEU A 122 -4.74 -19.61 -1.36
CA LEU A 122 -5.10 -20.07 -2.70
C LEU A 122 -5.89 -21.37 -2.58
N ILE A 123 -6.94 -21.53 -3.39
CA ILE A 123 -7.87 -22.67 -3.33
C ILE A 123 -7.14 -24.02 -3.49
N ASP A 124 -5.99 -24.02 -4.15
CA ASP A 124 -5.13 -25.18 -4.38
C ASP A 124 -4.13 -25.48 -3.24
N GLY A 125 -4.14 -24.70 -2.16
CA GLY A 125 -3.21 -24.85 -1.04
C GLY A 125 -1.76 -24.45 -1.35
N SER A 126 -1.49 -23.83 -2.50
CA SER A 126 -0.13 -23.45 -2.93
C SER A 126 0.39 -22.14 -2.31
N GLY A 127 -0.38 -21.52 -1.41
CA GLY A 127 0.02 -20.30 -0.72
C GLY A 127 1.29 -20.51 0.12
N ASN A 128 2.23 -19.56 0.05
CA ASN A 128 3.41 -19.55 0.93
C ASN A 128 3.05 -18.85 2.25
N PRO A 129 2.81 -19.58 3.35
CA PRO A 129 2.50 -18.96 4.64
C PRO A 129 3.64 -18.05 5.12
N GLY A 130 3.29 -16.98 5.83
CA GLY A 130 4.25 -16.03 6.40
C GLY A 130 4.82 -15.00 5.43
N GLN A 131 4.16 -14.81 4.28
CA GLN A 131 4.46 -13.77 3.30
C GLN A 131 3.50 -12.56 3.38
N GLU A 132 2.61 -12.58 4.37
CA GLU A 132 1.68 -11.49 4.67
C GLU A 132 2.44 -10.19 4.95
N SER A 133 1.92 -9.10 4.40
CA SER A 133 2.47 -7.77 4.67
C SER A 133 1.52 -6.68 4.18
N PRO A 134 1.20 -5.67 5.01
CA PRO A 134 0.20 -4.65 4.72
C PRO A 134 0.78 -3.51 3.88
N VAL A 135 1.53 -3.81 2.82
CA VAL A 135 2.22 -2.80 2.00
C VAL A 135 1.22 -1.90 1.28
N PHE A 136 0.12 -2.48 0.78
CA PHE A 136 -0.94 -1.70 0.16
C PHE A 136 -1.65 -0.78 1.18
N LEU A 137 -1.88 -1.26 2.40
CA LEU A 137 -2.42 -0.42 3.48
C LEU A 137 -1.45 0.71 3.87
N LEU A 138 -0.14 0.43 3.95
CA LEU A 138 0.88 1.45 4.19
C LEU A 138 0.84 2.53 3.11
N PHE A 139 0.66 2.14 1.84
CA PHE A 139 0.46 3.09 0.75
C PHE A 139 -0.79 3.95 0.97
N LEU A 140 -1.93 3.34 1.29
CA LEU A 140 -3.19 4.06 1.51
C LEU A 140 -3.09 5.02 2.69
N ASP A 141 -2.46 4.63 3.80
CA ASP A 141 -2.23 5.52 4.94
C ASP A 141 -1.33 6.70 4.54
N CYS A 142 -0.25 6.45 3.78
CA CYS A 142 0.56 7.55 3.24
C CYS A 142 -0.27 8.53 2.39
N VAL A 143 -1.21 8.04 1.58
CA VAL A 143 -2.12 8.90 0.80
C VAL A 143 -3.08 9.66 1.71
N HIS A 144 -3.61 9.01 2.75
CA HIS A 144 -4.45 9.67 3.76
C HIS A 144 -3.69 10.83 4.43
N GLN A 145 -2.43 10.64 4.83
CA GLN A 145 -1.61 11.72 5.37
C GLN A 145 -1.46 12.90 4.40
N LEU A 146 -1.32 12.63 3.10
CA LEU A 146 -1.22 13.69 2.07
C LEU A 146 -2.55 14.45 1.90
N ILE A 147 -3.69 13.76 1.97
CA ILE A 147 -5.03 14.36 1.94
C ILE A 147 -5.21 15.28 3.16
N VAL A 148 -4.93 14.79 4.36
CA VAL A 148 -5.06 15.56 5.61
C VAL A 148 -4.21 16.83 5.56
N GLN A 149 -2.98 16.73 5.06
CA GLN A 149 -2.07 17.88 4.94
C GLN A 149 -2.46 18.85 3.82
N ASN A 150 -3.14 18.38 2.77
CA ASN A 150 -3.46 19.19 1.59
C ASN A 150 -4.89 18.92 1.07
N PRO A 151 -5.96 19.23 1.83
CA PRO A 151 -7.31 18.78 1.50
C PRO A 151 -7.80 19.24 0.13
N PHE A 152 -7.41 20.45 -0.30
CA PHE A 152 -7.84 21.04 -1.58
C PHE A 152 -7.06 20.54 -2.81
N LEU A 153 -6.05 19.69 -2.63
CA LEU A 153 -5.26 19.13 -3.74
C LEU A 153 -5.80 17.78 -4.24
N PHE A 154 -6.79 17.20 -3.57
CA PHE A 154 -7.37 15.90 -3.89
C PHE A 154 -8.85 16.04 -4.21
N GLU A 155 -9.29 15.37 -5.28
CA GLU A 155 -10.72 15.29 -5.65
C GLU A 155 -11.49 14.32 -4.74
N PHE A 156 -10.78 13.37 -4.13
CA PHE A 156 -11.36 12.31 -3.31
C PHE A 156 -10.98 12.45 -1.83
N THR A 157 -11.76 11.81 -0.98
CA THR A 157 -11.54 11.74 0.46
C THR A 157 -10.98 10.37 0.87
N ASP A 158 -10.74 10.20 2.17
CA ASP A 158 -10.42 8.93 2.81
C ASP A 158 -11.43 7.81 2.53
N TYR A 159 -12.68 8.14 2.23
CA TYR A 159 -13.71 7.17 1.82
C TYR A 159 -13.27 6.32 0.61
N LEU A 160 -12.66 6.93 -0.41
CA LEU A 160 -12.17 6.20 -1.57
C LEU A 160 -11.04 5.23 -1.19
N LEU A 161 -10.18 5.63 -0.25
CA LEU A 161 -9.08 4.79 0.24
C LEU A 161 -9.61 3.56 0.99
N LEU A 162 -10.62 3.75 1.83
CA LEU A 162 -11.30 2.66 2.53
C LEU A 162 -11.96 1.67 1.56
N GLU A 163 -12.58 2.17 0.50
CA GLU A 163 -13.21 1.34 -0.53
C GLU A 163 -12.16 0.49 -1.26
N PHE A 164 -10.99 1.05 -1.59
CA PHE A 164 -9.89 0.28 -2.16
C PHE A 164 -9.36 -0.79 -1.21
N TYR A 165 -9.19 -0.46 0.07
CA TYR A 165 -8.74 -1.43 1.06
C TYR A 165 -9.74 -2.58 1.22
N ARG A 166 -11.04 -2.28 1.35
CA ARG A 166 -12.12 -3.28 1.44
C ARG A 166 -12.15 -4.18 0.22
N ASN A 167 -12.07 -3.61 -0.98
CA ASN A 167 -12.06 -4.39 -2.22
C ASN A 167 -10.81 -5.29 -2.35
N ALA A 168 -9.66 -4.86 -1.82
CA ALA A 168 -8.47 -5.72 -1.73
C ALA A 168 -8.61 -6.84 -0.69
N CYS A 169 -9.24 -6.56 0.46
CA CYS A 169 -9.49 -7.57 1.51
C CYS A 169 -10.49 -8.66 1.09
N TYR A 170 -11.59 -8.27 0.43
CA TYR A 170 -12.72 -9.16 0.16
C TYR A 170 -12.83 -9.62 -1.29
N CYS A 171 -11.89 -9.22 -2.16
CA CYS A 171 -11.92 -9.57 -3.59
C CYS A 171 -13.28 -9.26 -4.26
N TYR A 172 -14.02 -8.28 -3.71
CA TYR A 172 -15.45 -8.04 -4.00
C TYR A 172 -15.69 -7.47 -5.40
N GLN A 173 -14.69 -6.78 -5.94
CA GLN A 173 -14.60 -6.43 -7.35
C GLN A 173 -13.42 -7.19 -7.96
N HIS A 174 -13.63 -7.83 -9.11
CA HIS A 174 -12.65 -8.62 -9.85
C HIS A 174 -11.31 -7.89 -10.15
N THR A 175 -11.23 -6.59 -9.85
CA THR A 175 -10.07 -5.71 -9.95
C THR A 175 -8.90 -6.11 -9.04
N PHE A 176 -9.11 -6.76 -7.89
CA PHE A 176 -8.00 -7.17 -6.98
C PHE A 176 -7.74 -8.67 -6.91
N VAL A 177 -8.54 -9.47 -7.61
CA VAL A 177 -8.38 -10.92 -7.66
C VAL A 177 -7.14 -11.25 -8.51
N PHE A 178 -6.30 -12.19 -8.05
CA PHE A 178 -5.12 -12.76 -8.74
C PHE A 178 -3.77 -12.01 -8.57
N ASN A 179 -2.67 -12.77 -8.61
CA ASN A 179 -1.33 -12.30 -8.27
C ASN A 179 -0.55 -11.71 -9.46
N ASP A 180 -0.93 -12.04 -10.70
CA ASP A 180 -0.32 -11.47 -11.90
C ASP A 180 -1.33 -11.20 -13.04
N VAL A 181 -0.85 -10.58 -14.12
CA VAL A 181 -1.64 -10.25 -15.31
C VAL A 181 -2.04 -11.49 -16.12
N LEU A 182 -1.20 -12.53 -16.16
CA LEU A 182 -1.48 -13.79 -16.86
C LEU A 182 -2.65 -14.55 -16.22
N GLU A 183 -2.66 -14.67 -14.89
CA GLU A 183 -3.78 -15.25 -14.12
C GLU A 183 -5.08 -14.49 -14.38
N ARG A 184 -5.01 -13.14 -14.45
CA ARG A 184 -6.17 -12.27 -14.77
C ARG A 184 -6.68 -12.49 -16.20
N LEU A 185 -5.78 -12.63 -17.18
CA LEU A 185 -6.14 -12.83 -18.59
C LEU A 185 -6.69 -14.23 -18.87
N GLN A 186 -6.17 -15.26 -18.20
CA GLN A 186 -6.66 -16.63 -18.33
C GLN A 186 -8.12 -16.77 -17.89
N MET A 187 -8.54 -16.01 -16.87
CA MET A 187 -9.93 -16.02 -16.41
C MET A 187 -10.88 -15.30 -17.36
N ILE A 188 -10.50 -14.16 -17.97
CA ILE A 188 -11.34 -13.48 -18.98
C ILE A 188 -11.64 -14.42 -20.17
N ASN A 189 -10.67 -15.25 -20.57
CA ASN A 189 -10.84 -16.22 -21.65
C ASN A 189 -11.66 -17.46 -21.26
N ASN A 190 -11.82 -17.75 -19.97
CA ASN A 190 -12.53 -18.92 -19.45
C ASN A 190 -13.97 -18.63 -19.00
N TYR A 191 -14.45 -17.39 -19.07
CA TYR A 191 -15.88 -17.11 -18.91
C TYR A 191 -16.64 -17.59 -20.15
N PRO A 192 -17.62 -18.49 -20.03
CA PRO A 192 -18.54 -18.76 -21.13
C PRO A 192 -19.32 -17.48 -21.43
N LYS A 193 -19.35 -17.09 -22.71
CA LYS A 193 -20.14 -15.97 -23.21
C LYS A 193 -21.63 -16.14 -22.91
#